data_AF-A0A2Z6MVN4-F1
#
_entry.id   AF-A0A2Z6MVN4-F1
#
_cell.length_a   1.000
_cell.length_b   1.000
_cell.length_c   1.000
_cell.angle_alpha   90.00
_cell.angle_beta   90.00
_cell.angle_gamma   90.00
#
_symmetry.space_group_name_H-M   'P 1'
#
loop_
_entity.id
_entity.type
_entity.pdbx_description
1 polymer ?
#
loop_
_entity_poly.entity_id
_entity_poly.type
_entity_poly.pdbx_seq_one_letter_code
_entity_poly.pdbx_strand_id
1 'polypeptide(L)'
;MAITATISVPITSPTRRTLSSVNSFLPSSSRSISATPQRTFKYPNSRLVASSMKTETPVKSTTSTSFLHQKESGFLHFAKFHGLGNDFVLIDNRDSSEPKISSEKAVQICDRNFGVGADGVIFMCGNGVRCFAKFVSQLESLHGRHSFTIHTGAGRIVPEVLEDGNVRVDMGEPILKASDVPTKLSPNKDQAVVKAEIDVDGIIWNVTCVSMGNPHCLVFSNKETQNLLVDELKLAEIGPKFEHHEMFPARTNTEFVQVLSDSHLKMRVWERGAGATLACGTGACATVVAAVLEGRAGRT
;
A
#
# COMPACT_ATOMS: atom_id res chain seq x y z
N MET A 1 9.54 -1.21 -11.50
CA MET A 1 9.75 -2.62 -11.89
C MET A 1 8.62 -3.43 -11.30
N ALA A 2 7.74 -3.98 -12.12
CA ALA A 2 6.74 -4.95 -11.67
C ALA A 2 7.45 -6.29 -11.46
N ILE A 3 7.31 -6.88 -10.27
CA ILE A 3 7.92 -8.16 -9.92
C ILE A 3 6.85 -9.23 -10.09
N THR A 4 6.98 -10.07 -11.11
CA THR A 4 6.12 -11.26 -11.27
C THR A 4 6.44 -12.27 -10.17
N ALA A 5 5.45 -12.68 -9.38
CA ALA A 5 5.60 -13.72 -8.38
C ALA A 5 5.12 -15.07 -8.93
N THR A 6 5.97 -16.10 -8.88
CA THR A 6 5.60 -17.48 -9.22
C THR A 6 5.28 -18.25 -7.95
N ILE A 7 4.07 -18.83 -7.89
CA ILE A 7 3.60 -19.63 -6.74
C ILE A 7 3.79 -21.12 -7.07
N SER A 8 4.23 -21.89 -6.09
CA SER A 8 4.11 -23.35 -6.11
C SER A 8 3.19 -23.78 -4.96
N VAL A 9 2.10 -24.46 -5.28
CA VAL A 9 1.14 -25.01 -4.29
C VAL A 9 1.26 -26.54 -4.31
N PRO A 10 1.40 -27.22 -3.16
CA PRO A 10 1.23 -28.66 -3.10
C PRO A 10 -0.24 -29.02 -3.35
N ILE A 11 -0.51 -29.64 -4.50
CA ILE A 11 -1.87 -30.03 -4.92
C ILE A 11 -2.40 -31.10 -3.97
N THR A 12 -3.50 -30.81 -3.28
CA THR A 12 -4.37 -31.82 -2.68
C THR A 12 -5.72 -31.79 -3.39
N SER A 13 -6.23 -32.97 -3.75
CA SER A 13 -7.36 -33.16 -4.66
C SER A 13 -8.67 -32.61 -4.07
N PRO A 14 -9.58 -32.02 -4.88
CA PRO A 14 -10.80 -31.40 -4.35
C PRO A 14 -11.87 -32.45 -4.04
N THR A 15 -12.41 -32.40 -2.81
CA THR A 15 -13.58 -33.18 -2.42
C THR A 15 -14.85 -32.41 -2.79
N ARG A 16 -15.61 -32.96 -3.73
CA ARG A 16 -16.87 -32.43 -4.29
C ARG A 16 -17.96 -32.28 -3.21
N ARG A 17 -18.59 -31.10 -3.08
CA ARG A 17 -19.93 -30.95 -2.48
C ARG A 17 -20.83 -30.01 -3.29
N THR A 18 -22.10 -30.39 -3.35
CA THR A 18 -23.15 -30.02 -4.29
C THR A 18 -23.96 -28.79 -3.87
N LEU A 19 -24.41 -28.02 -4.86
CA LEU A 19 -25.35 -26.88 -4.75
C LEU A 19 -26.79 -27.35 -4.53
N SER A 20 -27.56 -26.60 -3.72
CA SER A 20 -29.03 -26.63 -3.75
C SER A 20 -29.58 -25.20 -3.78
N SER A 21 -30.30 -24.92 -4.87
CA SER A 21 -31.08 -23.72 -5.18
C SER A 21 -32.39 -23.63 -4.39
N VAL A 22 -32.88 -22.42 -4.09
CA VAL A 22 -34.33 -22.16 -3.96
C VAL A 22 -34.68 -20.77 -4.52
N ASN A 23 -35.59 -20.76 -5.49
CA ASN A 23 -36.32 -19.61 -6.04
C ASN A 23 -37.64 -19.41 -5.28
N SER A 24 -38.15 -18.18 -5.19
CA SER A 24 -39.60 -17.91 -5.26
C SER A 24 -39.93 -16.44 -5.54
N PHE A 25 -40.85 -16.25 -6.49
CA PHE A 25 -41.39 -15.02 -7.06
C PHE A 25 -42.64 -14.48 -6.31
N LEU A 26 -42.79 -13.13 -6.21
CA LEU A 26 -43.98 -12.24 -6.39
C LEU A 26 -45.33 -12.48 -5.62
N PRO A 27 -46.36 -11.59 -5.64
CA PRO A 27 -46.49 -10.13 -5.98
C PRO A 27 -47.43 -9.26 -5.06
N SER A 28 -47.51 -7.95 -5.38
CA SER A 28 -48.72 -7.10 -5.53
C SER A 28 -49.16 -6.05 -4.48
N SER A 29 -49.40 -4.85 -5.04
CA SER A 29 -50.55 -3.93 -4.87
C SER A 29 -50.50 -2.74 -3.88
N SER A 30 -51.10 -1.67 -4.41
CA SER A 30 -51.17 -0.25 -4.08
C SER A 30 -52.10 0.14 -2.91
N ARG A 31 -51.81 1.27 -2.25
CA ARG A 31 -52.84 2.20 -1.73
C ARG A 31 -52.33 3.64 -1.57
N SER A 32 -53.19 4.56 -1.98
CA SER A 32 -53.12 6.03 -1.95
C SER A 32 -53.36 6.63 -0.56
N ILE A 33 -52.82 7.83 -0.27
CA ILE A 33 -53.39 8.84 0.65
C ILE A 33 -52.98 10.28 0.20
N SER A 34 -53.93 11.18 0.42
CA SER A 34 -54.17 12.62 0.16
C SER A 34 -53.06 13.70 0.19
N ALA A 35 -53.32 14.75 -0.62
CA ALA A 35 -52.91 16.18 -0.54
C ALA A 35 -53.27 16.84 0.82
N THR A 36 -52.75 17.96 1.35
CA THR A 36 -51.89 19.15 1.02
C THR A 36 -51.57 19.83 2.41
N PRO A 37 -50.82 20.96 2.61
CA PRO A 37 -50.51 22.06 1.70
C PRO A 37 -49.06 22.60 1.67
N GLN A 38 -48.85 23.42 0.65
CA GLN A 38 -47.67 24.18 0.28
C GLN A 38 -47.15 25.10 1.40
N ARG A 39 -45.81 25.12 1.57
CA ARG A 39 -45.08 26.30 2.02
C ARG A 39 -44.16 26.76 0.90
N THR A 40 -44.46 27.95 0.38
CA THR A 40 -43.67 28.68 -0.57
C THR A 40 -42.44 29.28 0.12
N PHE A 41 -41.25 28.83 -0.28
CA PHE A 41 -40.03 29.60 -0.08
C PHE A 41 -39.45 29.99 -1.44
N LYS A 42 -39.54 31.30 -1.71
CA LYS A 42 -38.93 31.97 -2.86
C LYS A 42 -37.42 31.97 -2.67
N TYR A 43 -36.68 31.35 -3.60
CA TYR A 43 -35.26 31.66 -3.80
C TYR A 43 -35.15 32.73 -4.91
N PRO A 44 -34.29 33.75 -4.77
CA PRO A 44 -34.16 34.80 -5.77
C PRO A 44 -33.28 34.35 -6.93
N ASN A 45 -33.79 34.57 -8.15
CA ASN A 45 -33.06 34.76 -9.40
C ASN A 45 -31.88 33.81 -9.71
N SER A 46 -32.18 32.64 -10.27
CA SER A 46 -31.21 31.96 -11.15
C SER A 46 -31.08 32.77 -12.45
N ARG A 47 -29.96 33.47 -12.62
CA ARG A 47 -29.54 33.96 -13.94
C ARG A 47 -29.33 32.76 -14.87
N LEU A 48 -30.21 32.58 -15.84
CA LEU A 48 -29.97 31.75 -17.01
C LEU A 48 -28.87 32.43 -17.85
N VAL A 49 -27.63 31.99 -17.67
CA VAL A 49 -26.54 32.31 -18.60
C VAL A 49 -26.44 31.14 -19.57
N ALA A 50 -27.18 31.22 -20.67
CA ALA A 50 -26.96 30.33 -21.82
C ALA A 50 -25.92 31.00 -22.72
N SER A 51 -24.65 30.63 -22.57
CA SER A 51 -23.62 30.95 -23.56
C SER A 51 -23.63 29.88 -24.65
N SER A 52 -24.11 30.24 -25.84
CA SER A 52 -23.89 29.47 -27.06
C SER A 52 -22.45 29.75 -27.52
N MET A 53 -21.56 28.77 -27.34
CA MET A 53 -20.23 28.81 -27.95
C MET A 53 -20.31 28.14 -29.32
N LYS A 54 -20.12 28.93 -30.39
CA LYS A 54 -19.71 28.39 -31.70
C LYS A 54 -18.20 28.29 -31.71
N THR A 55 -17.67 27.10 -31.94
CA THR A 55 -16.24 26.90 -32.21
C THR A 55 -16.06 26.69 -33.71
N GLU A 56 -15.32 27.58 -34.37
CA GLU A 56 -14.69 27.25 -35.65
C GLU A 56 -13.49 26.35 -35.35
N THR A 57 -13.55 25.11 -35.83
CA THR A 57 -12.46 24.14 -35.68
C THR A 57 -11.26 24.59 -36.51
N PRO A 58 -10.05 24.77 -35.94
CA PRO A 58 -8.85 24.87 -36.73
C PRO A 58 -8.59 23.52 -37.40
N VAL A 59 -8.24 23.53 -38.69
CA VAL A 59 -7.78 22.34 -39.42
C VAL A 59 -6.65 21.69 -38.62
N LYS A 60 -6.87 20.44 -38.17
CA LYS A 60 -5.86 19.65 -37.47
C LYS A 60 -4.64 19.49 -38.36
N SER A 61 -3.51 20.05 -37.95
CA SER A 61 -2.21 19.61 -38.47
C SER A 61 -1.92 18.20 -37.96
N THR A 62 -1.22 17.45 -38.79
CA THR A 62 -0.97 16.01 -38.75
C THR A 62 -0.24 15.57 -37.46
N THR A 63 -1.00 15.23 -36.43
CA THR A 63 -0.67 14.17 -35.45
C THR A 63 -1.95 13.46 -35.06
N SER A 64 -2.26 12.41 -35.81
CA SER A 64 -3.44 11.57 -35.62
C SER A 64 -3.27 10.65 -34.41
N THR A 65 -3.57 11.15 -33.20
CA THR A 65 -4.16 10.30 -32.17
C THR A 65 -5.67 10.48 -32.27
N SER A 66 -6.34 9.53 -32.91
CA SER A 66 -7.77 9.60 -33.17
C SER A 66 -8.57 9.52 -31.86
N PHE A 67 -9.72 10.21 -31.81
CA PHE A 67 -10.74 10.06 -30.76
C PHE A 67 -11.20 8.60 -30.57
N LEU A 68 -10.95 7.74 -31.56
CA LEU A 68 -11.34 6.33 -31.59
C LEU A 68 -10.28 5.37 -31.03
N HIS A 69 -9.09 5.83 -30.63
CA HIS A 69 -8.14 4.99 -29.90
C HIS A 69 -8.62 4.60 -28.48
N GLN A 70 -9.80 5.09 -28.06
CA GLN A 70 -10.43 4.85 -26.76
C GLN A 70 -11.38 3.64 -26.69
N LYS A 71 -11.51 2.83 -27.74
CA LYS A 71 -12.49 1.74 -27.79
C LYS A 71 -11.88 0.34 -27.77
N GLU A 72 -11.24 0.02 -26.66
CA GLU A 72 -11.34 -1.30 -26.04
C GLU A 72 -11.06 -1.11 -24.54
N SER A 73 -12.07 -0.59 -23.83
CA SER A 73 -12.04 -0.57 -22.37
C SER A 73 -12.19 -2.02 -21.89
N GLY A 74 -11.05 -2.72 -21.78
CA GLY A 74 -11.01 -4.06 -21.19
C GLY A 74 -11.48 -4.02 -19.74
N PHE A 75 -12.26 -5.03 -19.34
CA PHE A 75 -12.64 -5.22 -17.95
C PHE A 75 -11.49 -5.86 -17.19
N LEU A 76 -11.21 -5.36 -15.98
CA LEU A 76 -10.25 -5.96 -15.06
C LEU A 76 -11.02 -6.54 -13.87
N HIS A 77 -10.94 -7.85 -13.70
CA HIS A 77 -11.44 -8.52 -12.50
C HIS A 77 -10.38 -8.45 -11.40
N PHE A 78 -10.81 -8.07 -10.20
CA PHE A 78 -9.93 -7.92 -9.05
C PHE A 78 -10.66 -8.23 -7.75
N ALA A 79 -9.90 -8.42 -6.68
CA ALA A 79 -10.38 -8.40 -5.32
C ALA A 79 -9.68 -7.28 -4.54
N LYS A 80 -10.40 -6.64 -3.60
CA LYS A 80 -9.84 -5.58 -2.76
C LYS A 80 -9.61 -6.11 -1.35
N PHE A 81 -8.39 -5.94 -0.85
CA PHE A 81 -7.99 -6.37 0.50
C PHE A 81 -7.30 -5.23 1.24
N HIS A 82 -7.23 -5.32 2.56
CA HIS A 82 -6.36 -4.45 3.36
C HIS A 82 -5.70 -5.24 4.49
N GLY A 83 -4.47 -4.85 4.84
CA GLY A 83 -3.76 -5.34 6.00
C GLY A 83 -3.51 -4.18 6.95
N LEU A 84 -4.27 -4.12 8.06
CA LEU A 84 -4.23 -3.00 9.02
C LEU A 84 -4.55 -1.63 8.39
N GLY A 85 -5.35 -1.62 7.32
CA GLY A 85 -5.78 -0.39 6.65
C GLY A 85 -4.92 0.00 5.45
N ASN A 86 -3.71 -0.58 5.32
CA ASN A 86 -2.95 -0.49 4.07
C ASN A 86 -3.64 -1.39 3.02
N ASP A 87 -4.25 -0.76 2.01
CA ASP A 87 -5.24 -1.36 1.12
C ASP A 87 -4.74 -1.56 -0.31
N PHE A 88 -5.13 -2.69 -0.90
CA PHE A 88 -4.58 -3.17 -2.16
C PHE A 88 -5.64 -3.70 -3.11
N VAL A 89 -5.40 -3.50 -4.40
CA VAL A 89 -6.07 -4.24 -5.49
C VAL A 89 -5.26 -5.49 -5.82
N LEU A 90 -5.89 -6.66 -5.71
CA LEU A 90 -5.31 -7.97 -6.04
C LEU A 90 -5.92 -8.48 -7.34
N ILE A 91 -5.04 -8.91 -8.25
CA ILE A 91 -5.41 -9.42 -9.57
C ILE A 91 -4.87 -10.84 -9.64
N ASP A 92 -5.72 -11.79 -10.02
CA ASP A 92 -5.26 -13.14 -10.34
C ASP A 92 -4.50 -13.10 -11.67
N ASN A 93 -3.19 -13.30 -11.60
CA ASN A 93 -2.27 -13.28 -12.74
C ASN A 93 -1.60 -14.65 -12.95
N ARG A 94 -2.17 -15.74 -12.44
CA ARG A 94 -1.55 -17.07 -12.51
C ARG A 94 -1.59 -17.68 -13.92
N ASP A 95 -2.42 -17.14 -14.79
CA ASP A 95 -2.57 -17.49 -16.21
C ASP A 95 -1.49 -16.90 -17.12
N SER A 96 -0.64 -16.00 -16.62
CA SER A 96 0.39 -15.30 -17.41
C SER A 96 1.64 -14.97 -16.58
N SER A 97 2.83 -15.04 -17.19
CA SER A 97 4.06 -14.51 -16.60
C SER A 97 4.13 -12.97 -16.65
N GLU A 98 3.44 -12.37 -17.61
CA GLU A 98 3.37 -10.92 -17.76
C GLU A 98 2.22 -10.35 -16.93
N PRO A 99 2.42 -9.22 -16.22
CA PRO A 99 1.36 -8.50 -15.54
C PRO A 99 0.21 -8.10 -16.49
N LYS A 100 -1.04 -8.36 -16.08
CA LYS A 100 -2.26 -7.99 -16.81
C LYS A 100 -2.44 -6.47 -16.99
N ILE A 101 -1.73 -5.65 -16.23
CA ILE A 101 -1.80 -4.20 -16.30
C ILE A 101 -0.39 -3.59 -16.31
N SER A 102 -0.26 -2.43 -16.96
CA SER A 102 0.97 -1.64 -16.92
C SER A 102 1.11 -0.86 -15.61
N SER A 103 2.31 -0.33 -15.35
CA SER A 103 2.58 0.56 -14.21
C SER A 103 1.69 1.81 -14.23
N GLU A 104 1.48 2.40 -15.40
CA GLU A 104 0.68 3.62 -15.57
C GLU A 104 -0.78 3.32 -15.26
N LYS A 105 -1.26 2.14 -15.67
CA LYS A 105 -2.61 1.70 -15.33
C LYS A 105 -2.78 1.40 -13.84
N ALA A 106 -1.76 0.84 -13.20
CA ALA A 106 -1.77 0.64 -11.74
C ALA A 106 -1.91 1.98 -10.99
N VAL A 107 -1.17 3.02 -11.40
CA VAL A 107 -1.30 4.37 -10.82
C VAL A 107 -2.72 4.91 -10.99
N GLN A 108 -3.31 4.77 -12.18
CA GLN A 108 -4.70 5.18 -12.43
C GLN A 108 -5.71 4.42 -11.56
N ILE A 109 -5.50 3.12 -11.35
CA ILE A 109 -6.37 2.29 -10.49
C ILE A 109 -6.26 2.72 -9.03
N CYS A 110 -5.05 3.08 -8.57
CA CYS A 110 -4.80 3.49 -7.20
C CYS A 110 -5.35 4.87 -6.85
N ASP A 111 -5.68 5.72 -7.84
CA ASP A 111 -6.33 7.01 -7.58
C ASP A 111 -7.64 6.80 -6.79
N ARG A 112 -7.77 7.48 -5.65
CA ARG A 112 -8.90 7.30 -4.72
C ARG A 112 -10.20 7.97 -5.17
N ASN A 113 -10.15 8.89 -6.12
CA ASN A 113 -11.33 9.63 -6.61
C ASN A 113 -11.79 9.14 -7.98
N PHE A 114 -10.84 8.87 -8.86
CA PHE A 114 -11.06 8.54 -10.27
C PHE A 114 -10.73 7.09 -10.61
N GLY A 115 -10.08 6.36 -9.69
CA GLY A 115 -9.79 4.93 -9.79
C GLY A 115 -10.64 4.09 -8.84
N VAL A 116 -10.13 2.89 -8.52
CA VAL A 116 -10.68 2.04 -7.45
C VAL A 116 -10.26 2.58 -6.08
N GLY A 117 -9.11 3.24 -6.01
CA GLY A 117 -8.51 3.79 -4.81
C GLY A 117 -7.79 2.73 -4.00
N ALA A 118 -6.47 2.79 -3.90
CA ALA A 118 -5.67 1.84 -3.12
C ALA A 118 -4.27 2.41 -2.84
N ASP A 119 -3.58 1.91 -1.81
CA ASP A 119 -2.15 2.20 -1.62
C ASP A 119 -1.28 1.49 -2.68
N GLY A 120 -1.78 0.43 -3.30
CA GLY A 120 -1.10 -0.24 -4.40
C GLY A 120 -1.93 -1.30 -5.12
N VAL A 121 -1.42 -1.73 -6.29
CA VAL A 121 -1.81 -3.00 -6.93
C VAL A 121 -0.71 -4.00 -6.59
N ILE A 122 -1.05 -5.13 -5.96
CA ILE A 122 -0.03 -6.01 -5.38
C ILE A 122 0.88 -6.63 -6.43
N PHE A 123 2.20 -6.45 -6.21
CA PHE A 123 3.27 -7.34 -6.64
C PHE A 123 4.34 -7.64 -5.55
N MET A 124 4.16 -7.16 -4.30
CA MET A 124 4.73 -7.66 -3.01
C MET A 124 5.10 -6.53 -2.02
N CYS A 125 4.56 -6.60 -0.80
CA CYS A 125 5.02 -5.86 0.40
C CYS A 125 4.58 -6.62 1.67
N GLY A 126 5.06 -6.25 2.86
CA GLY A 126 4.76 -6.99 4.11
C GLY A 126 3.26 -7.07 4.46
N ASN A 127 2.48 -6.02 4.23
CA ASN A 127 1.02 -6.07 4.39
C ASN A 127 0.36 -6.83 3.23
N GLY A 128 0.82 -6.56 2.01
CA GLY A 128 0.31 -7.16 0.80
C GLY A 128 0.46 -8.68 0.77
N VAL A 129 1.57 -9.24 1.28
CA VAL A 129 1.77 -10.69 1.29
C VAL A 129 0.80 -11.42 2.22
N ARG A 130 0.35 -10.78 3.31
CA ARG A 130 -0.73 -11.33 4.16
C ARG A 130 -2.06 -11.33 3.42
N CYS A 131 -2.39 -10.23 2.73
CA CYS A 131 -3.56 -10.15 1.85
C CYS A 131 -3.49 -11.21 0.74
N PHE A 132 -2.33 -11.39 0.13
CA PHE A 132 -2.09 -12.35 -0.94
C PHE A 132 -2.29 -13.78 -0.46
N ALA A 133 -1.75 -14.14 0.72
CA ALA A 133 -1.98 -15.45 1.31
C ALA A 133 -3.48 -15.75 1.43
N LYS A 134 -4.27 -14.80 1.98
CA LYS A 134 -5.73 -14.94 2.09
C LYS A 134 -6.44 -14.98 0.74
N PHE A 135 -5.98 -14.21 -0.23
CA PHE A 135 -6.53 -14.23 -1.58
C PHE A 135 -6.35 -15.59 -2.24
N VAL A 136 -5.14 -16.16 -2.16
CA VAL A 136 -4.88 -17.52 -2.65
C VAL A 136 -5.69 -18.55 -1.88
N SER A 137 -5.80 -18.44 -0.54
CA SER A 137 -6.66 -19.33 0.25
C SER A 137 -8.11 -19.33 -0.25
N GLN A 138 -8.65 -18.15 -0.60
CA GLN A 138 -10.02 -18.03 -1.12
C GLN A 138 -10.16 -18.62 -2.52
N LEU A 139 -9.22 -18.33 -3.43
CA LEU A 139 -9.23 -18.87 -4.79
C LEU A 139 -9.17 -20.41 -4.79
N GLU A 140 -8.37 -20.98 -3.91
CA GLU A 140 -8.15 -22.42 -3.80
C GLU A 140 -9.10 -23.11 -2.80
N SER A 141 -10.01 -22.37 -2.16
CA SER A 141 -10.92 -22.90 -1.13
C SER A 141 -10.17 -23.63 0.02
N LEU A 142 -9.02 -23.08 0.44
CA LEU A 142 -8.19 -23.61 1.52
C LEU A 142 -8.69 -23.11 2.88
N HIS A 143 -8.72 -24.02 3.86
CA HIS A 143 -9.20 -23.77 5.22
C HIS A 143 -8.16 -24.23 6.25
N GLY A 144 -8.26 -23.70 7.48
CA GLY A 144 -7.34 -24.04 8.56
C GLY A 144 -5.91 -23.57 8.29
N ARG A 145 -4.95 -24.12 9.04
CA ARG A 145 -3.53 -23.78 8.91
C ARG A 145 -2.90 -24.27 7.61
N HIS A 146 -2.24 -23.38 6.87
CA HIS A 146 -1.50 -23.73 5.65
C HIS A 146 -0.50 -22.64 5.28
N SER A 147 0.49 -22.98 4.45
CA SER A 147 1.56 -22.07 4.04
C SER A 147 1.77 -22.07 2.53
N PHE A 148 2.23 -20.94 2.00
CA PHE A 148 2.59 -20.79 0.60
C PHE A 148 4.08 -20.46 0.48
N THR A 149 4.71 -20.83 -0.64
CA THR A 149 6.02 -20.29 -1.01
C THR A 149 5.82 -19.31 -2.16
N ILE A 150 6.27 -18.07 -1.97
CA ILE A 150 6.14 -16.97 -2.92
C ILE A 150 7.54 -16.50 -3.31
N HIS A 151 7.83 -16.47 -4.60
CA HIS A 151 9.06 -15.89 -5.12
C HIS A 151 8.86 -14.41 -5.41
N THR A 152 9.81 -13.59 -4.99
CA THR A 152 9.73 -12.13 -5.05
C THR A 152 11.09 -11.56 -5.47
N GLY A 153 11.14 -10.27 -5.80
CA GLY A 153 12.40 -9.58 -6.05
C GLY A 153 13.28 -9.44 -4.81
N ALA A 154 12.71 -9.61 -3.61
CA ALA A 154 13.43 -9.67 -2.35
C ALA A 154 13.80 -11.13 -1.94
N GLY A 155 13.58 -12.10 -2.83
CA GLY A 155 13.80 -13.52 -2.55
C GLY A 155 12.54 -14.28 -2.17
N ARG A 156 12.72 -15.43 -1.51
CA ARG A 156 11.65 -16.36 -1.14
C ARG A 156 10.95 -15.87 0.13
N ILE A 157 9.63 -15.71 0.07
CA ILE A 157 8.78 -15.35 1.21
C ILE A 157 7.79 -16.48 1.49
N VAL A 158 7.59 -16.81 2.77
CA VAL A 158 6.74 -17.92 3.20
C VAL A 158 5.67 -17.39 4.16
N PRO A 159 4.49 -16.97 3.66
CA PRO A 159 3.35 -16.72 4.52
C PRO A 159 2.69 -18.02 4.97
N GLU A 160 2.26 -18.03 6.22
CA GLU A 160 1.54 -19.10 6.89
C GLU A 160 0.25 -18.53 7.47
N VAL A 161 -0.88 -19.02 6.97
CA VAL A 161 -2.18 -18.77 7.58
C VAL A 161 -2.27 -19.64 8.84
N LEU A 162 -2.56 -19.00 9.98
CA LEU A 162 -2.68 -19.62 11.29
C LEU A 162 -4.13 -20.05 11.58
N GLU A 163 -4.32 -20.87 12.61
CA GLU A 163 -5.64 -21.38 13.02
C GLU A 163 -6.61 -20.26 13.45
N ASP A 164 -6.10 -19.19 14.03
CA ASP A 164 -6.87 -18.01 14.44
C ASP A 164 -7.24 -17.09 13.26
N GLY A 165 -6.80 -17.45 12.05
CA GLY A 165 -7.00 -16.68 10.83
C GLY A 165 -5.98 -15.56 10.61
N ASN A 166 -5.04 -15.31 11.51
CA ASN A 166 -3.92 -14.41 11.23
C ASN A 166 -2.95 -15.01 10.21
N VAL A 167 -2.08 -14.17 9.65
CA VAL A 167 -1.03 -14.62 8.73
C VAL A 167 0.32 -14.24 9.29
N ARG A 168 1.13 -15.26 9.62
CA ARG A 168 2.54 -15.12 9.97
C ARG A 168 3.36 -15.14 8.69
N VAL A 169 4.40 -14.32 8.62
CA VAL A 169 5.25 -14.24 7.42
C VAL A 169 6.69 -14.29 7.86
N ASP A 170 7.45 -15.20 7.27
CA ASP A 170 8.90 -15.10 7.30
C ASP A 170 9.33 -13.98 6.33
N MET A 171 9.78 -12.86 6.90
CA MET A 171 10.18 -11.66 6.19
C MET A 171 11.64 -11.67 5.74
N GLY A 172 12.38 -12.75 6.04
CA GLY A 172 13.81 -12.87 5.75
C GLY A 172 14.69 -12.02 6.68
N GLU A 173 16.00 -12.02 6.36
CA GLU A 173 17.00 -11.28 7.13
C GLU A 173 17.08 -9.81 6.71
N PRO A 174 17.29 -8.88 7.67
CA PRO A 174 17.51 -7.48 7.34
C PRO A 174 18.89 -7.27 6.71
N ILE A 175 18.94 -6.37 5.72
CA ILE A 175 20.18 -5.88 5.11
C ILE A 175 20.60 -4.61 5.85
N LEU A 176 21.79 -4.63 6.45
CA LEU A 176 22.29 -3.53 7.29
C LEU A 176 23.44 -2.74 6.66
N LYS A 177 24.19 -3.36 5.73
CA LYS A 177 25.33 -2.72 5.08
C LYS A 177 24.86 -1.49 4.30
N ALA A 178 25.41 -0.32 4.62
CA ALA A 178 24.94 0.98 4.14
C ALA A 178 24.82 1.06 2.60
N SER A 179 25.77 0.47 1.88
CA SER A 179 25.78 0.42 0.41
C SER A 179 24.65 -0.44 -0.18
N ASP A 180 24.18 -1.44 0.56
CA ASP A 180 23.11 -2.36 0.13
C ASP A 180 21.72 -1.87 0.58
N VAL A 181 21.65 -0.93 1.53
CA VAL A 181 20.42 -0.15 1.90
C VAL A 181 20.14 1.00 0.91
N PRO A 182 20.84 1.04 -0.22
CA PRO A 182 21.42 2.25 -0.82
C PRO A 182 21.23 3.58 -0.05
N THR A 183 22.09 3.84 0.95
CA THR A 183 22.27 5.19 1.52
C THR A 183 23.68 5.72 1.28
N LYS A 184 23.82 7.05 1.15
CA LYS A 184 25.12 7.74 1.11
C LYS A 184 25.65 8.11 2.50
N LEU A 185 24.86 7.89 3.56
CA LEU A 185 25.33 8.09 4.93
C LEU A 185 26.52 7.17 5.22
N SER A 186 27.53 7.71 5.89
CA SER A 186 28.71 6.93 6.24
C SER A 186 28.35 5.91 7.33
N PRO A 187 28.74 4.63 7.18
CA PRO A 187 28.51 3.64 8.21
C PRO A 187 29.31 3.98 9.47
N ASN A 188 28.70 3.80 10.64
CA ASN A 188 29.29 4.11 11.94
C ASN A 188 29.30 2.91 12.91
N LYS A 189 28.72 1.77 12.52
CA LYS A 189 28.72 0.52 13.31
C LYS A 189 28.69 -0.70 12.39
N ASP A 190 29.78 -1.46 12.32
CA ASP A 190 29.86 -2.73 11.55
C ASP A 190 29.31 -2.66 10.11
N GLN A 191 29.71 -1.61 9.36
CA GLN A 191 29.21 -1.29 8.01
C GLN A 191 27.74 -0.83 7.92
N ALA A 192 27.03 -0.73 9.05
CA ALA A 192 25.69 -0.18 9.14
C ALA A 192 25.68 1.30 9.55
N VAL A 193 24.56 1.96 9.26
CA VAL A 193 24.25 3.32 9.71
C VAL A 193 23.29 3.20 10.89
N VAL A 194 23.77 3.44 12.10
CA VAL A 194 23.01 3.30 13.34
C VAL A 194 23.09 4.59 14.14
N LYS A 195 21.94 5.24 14.36
CA LYS A 195 21.84 6.51 15.09
C LYS A 195 22.82 7.59 14.57
N ALA A 196 22.95 7.68 13.25
CA ALA A 196 23.78 8.69 12.59
C ALA A 196 23.01 10.00 12.41
N GLU A 197 23.72 11.12 12.39
CA GLU A 197 23.11 12.42 12.15
C GLU A 197 22.80 12.64 10.67
N ILE A 198 21.65 13.25 10.38
CA ILE A 198 21.25 13.74 9.07
C ILE A 198 20.55 15.10 9.23
N ASP A 199 20.93 16.08 8.43
CA ASP A 199 20.25 17.37 8.36
C ASP A 199 19.06 17.26 7.41
N VAL A 200 17.84 17.40 7.92
CA VAL A 200 16.63 17.48 7.10
C VAL A 200 15.96 18.81 7.37
N ASP A 201 16.12 19.73 6.41
CA ASP A 201 15.54 21.08 6.43
C ASP A 201 16.00 21.93 7.63
N GLY A 202 17.30 21.88 7.93
CA GLY A 202 17.95 22.63 9.00
C GLY A 202 17.81 21.98 10.38
N ILE A 203 17.14 20.83 10.48
CA ILE A 203 16.96 20.07 11.71
C ILE A 203 17.83 18.83 11.66
N ILE A 204 18.68 18.66 12.67
CA ILE A 204 19.52 17.46 12.79
C ILE A 204 18.72 16.32 13.44
N TRP A 205 18.48 15.27 12.67
CA TRP A 205 17.82 14.04 13.08
C TRP A 205 18.83 12.93 13.31
N ASN A 206 18.53 12.01 14.24
CA ASN A 206 19.28 10.78 14.39
C ASN A 206 18.54 9.65 13.67
N VAL A 207 19.22 8.99 12.73
CA VAL A 207 18.64 7.95 11.89
C VAL A 207 19.41 6.66 11.92
N THR A 208 18.66 5.56 11.81
CA THR A 208 19.19 4.23 11.55
C THR A 208 18.65 3.74 10.21
N CYS A 209 19.51 3.18 9.36
CA CYS A 209 19.12 2.70 8.04
C CYS A 209 19.10 1.18 7.99
N VAL A 210 18.00 0.62 7.51
CA VAL A 210 17.80 -0.83 7.37
C VAL A 210 17.12 -1.08 6.02
N SER A 211 17.41 -2.20 5.37
CA SER A 211 16.64 -2.66 4.22
C SER A 211 16.01 -4.01 4.50
N MET A 212 14.74 -4.16 4.14
CA MET A 212 14.01 -5.44 4.13
C MET A 212 13.81 -5.92 2.68
N GLY A 213 14.73 -5.57 1.79
CA GLY A 213 14.58 -5.63 0.32
C GLY A 213 14.16 -4.29 -0.30
N ASN A 214 13.66 -3.37 0.52
CA ASN A 214 13.42 -1.96 0.22
C ASN A 214 14.02 -1.06 1.32
N PRO A 215 14.44 0.17 0.99
CA PRO A 215 15.13 1.05 1.93
C PRO A 215 14.19 1.64 3.00
N HIS A 216 14.63 1.60 4.26
CA HIS A 216 13.97 2.20 5.42
C HIS A 216 14.93 3.12 6.19
N CYS A 217 14.41 4.28 6.58
CA CYS A 217 15.09 5.28 7.39
C CYS A 217 14.29 5.49 8.69
N LEU A 218 14.90 5.16 9.81
CA LEU A 218 14.21 5.06 11.09
C LEU A 218 14.64 6.17 12.03
N VAL A 219 13.65 6.85 12.59
CA VAL A 219 13.84 8.10 13.33
C VAL A 219 13.23 7.94 14.72
N PHE A 220 14.10 7.88 15.74
CA PHE A 220 13.68 7.81 17.16
C PHE A 220 13.83 9.14 17.90
N SER A 221 14.63 10.06 17.35
CA SER A 221 15.04 11.29 18.04
C SER A 221 15.60 12.31 17.05
N ASN A 222 15.64 13.56 17.47
CA ASN A 222 16.41 14.62 16.84
C ASN A 222 17.27 15.31 17.89
N LYS A 223 17.94 16.41 17.51
CA LYS A 223 18.78 17.18 18.42
C LYS A 223 18.01 17.79 19.60
N GLU A 224 16.70 18.02 19.45
CA GLU A 224 15.84 18.66 20.45
C GLU A 224 15.12 17.66 21.35
N THR A 225 14.75 16.48 20.84
CA THR A 225 14.01 15.46 21.57
C THR A 225 14.58 14.06 21.40
N GLN A 226 14.69 13.34 22.52
CA GLN A 226 15.19 11.95 22.58
C GLN A 226 14.10 10.88 22.37
N ASN A 227 12.83 11.26 22.47
CA ASN A 227 11.67 10.39 22.22
C ASN A 227 10.57 11.19 21.52
N LEU A 228 10.20 10.79 20.30
CA LEU A 228 9.22 11.52 19.50
C LEU A 228 7.81 11.33 20.02
N LEU A 229 6.98 12.38 19.95
CA LEU A 229 5.52 12.26 20.03
C LEU A 229 5.00 12.10 18.61
N VAL A 230 4.94 10.86 18.12
CA VAL A 230 4.73 10.60 16.68
C VAL A 230 3.39 11.12 16.14
N ASP A 231 2.37 11.24 16.99
CA ASP A 231 1.06 11.77 16.58
C ASP A 231 1.10 13.28 16.29
N GLU A 232 2.03 14.00 16.90
CA GLU A 232 2.20 15.46 16.71
C GLU A 232 2.99 15.80 15.44
N LEU A 233 3.62 14.79 14.82
CA LEU A 233 4.38 14.98 13.59
C LEU A 233 3.45 15.27 12.41
N LYS A 234 3.78 16.36 11.71
CA LYS A 234 3.15 16.73 10.44
C LYS A 234 3.78 15.95 9.29
N LEU A 235 3.41 14.68 9.14
CA LEU A 235 4.01 13.78 8.15
C LEU A 235 3.98 14.32 6.72
N ALA A 236 2.91 15.01 6.31
CA ALA A 236 2.82 15.58 4.96
C ALA A 236 3.86 16.69 4.70
N GLU A 237 4.38 17.33 5.75
CA GLU A 237 5.42 18.35 5.64
C GLU A 237 6.82 17.72 5.71
N ILE A 238 7.07 16.79 6.64
CA ILE A 238 8.41 16.22 6.88
C ILE A 238 8.72 14.97 6.06
N GLY A 239 7.71 14.14 5.78
CA GLY A 239 7.86 12.87 5.07
C GLY A 239 8.50 12.98 3.69
N PRO A 240 8.03 13.87 2.79
CA PRO A 240 8.65 14.09 1.48
C PRO A 240 10.13 14.49 1.55
N LYS A 241 10.51 15.22 2.61
CA LYS A 241 11.89 15.71 2.81
C LYS A 241 12.84 14.56 3.11
N PHE A 242 12.40 13.55 3.86
CA PHE A 242 13.15 12.31 4.03
C PHE A 242 13.09 11.42 2.77
N GLU A 243 11.90 11.24 2.19
CA GLU A 243 11.71 10.38 1.02
C GLU A 243 12.66 10.78 -0.12
N HIS A 244 12.77 12.07 -0.40
CA HIS A 244 13.56 12.63 -1.49
C HIS A 244 14.94 13.16 -1.06
N HIS A 245 15.38 12.84 0.17
CA HIS A 245 16.66 13.33 0.66
C HIS A 245 17.82 12.83 -0.21
N GLU A 246 18.82 13.69 -0.47
CA GLU A 246 19.98 13.37 -1.33
C GLU A 246 20.82 12.18 -0.86
N MET A 247 20.69 11.85 0.42
CA MET A 247 21.33 10.71 1.09
C MET A 247 20.71 9.36 0.72
N PHE A 248 19.54 9.34 0.08
CA PHE A 248 18.84 8.13 -0.34
C PHE A 248 18.64 8.11 -1.87
N PRO A 249 19.62 7.63 -2.64
CA PRO A 249 19.55 7.59 -4.11
C PRO A 249 18.30 6.90 -4.68
N ALA A 250 17.82 5.86 -4.00
CA ALA A 250 16.63 5.11 -4.39
C ALA A 250 15.33 5.61 -3.71
N ARG A 251 15.38 6.82 -3.12
CA ARG A 251 14.43 7.31 -2.10
C ARG A 251 14.34 6.36 -0.90
N THR A 252 13.58 6.69 0.13
CA THR A 252 13.40 5.80 1.29
C THR A 252 11.98 5.85 1.85
N ASN A 253 11.55 4.74 2.45
CA ASN A 253 10.48 4.80 3.45
C ASN A 253 11.04 5.42 4.73
N THR A 254 10.20 6.13 5.48
CA THR A 254 10.62 6.76 6.73
C THR A 254 9.67 6.40 7.85
N GLU A 255 10.19 5.74 8.88
CA GLU A 255 9.47 5.36 10.07
C GLU A 255 9.85 6.29 11.24
N PHE A 256 8.88 7.04 11.74
CA PHE A 256 9.02 7.83 12.95
C PHE A 256 8.51 7.01 14.13
N VAL A 257 9.35 6.85 15.15
CA VAL A 257 9.13 5.87 16.20
C VAL A 257 9.15 6.53 17.58
N GLN A 258 8.13 6.21 18.36
CA GLN A 258 8.00 6.51 19.78
C GLN A 258 8.19 5.22 20.57
N VAL A 259 9.17 5.20 21.46
CA VAL A 259 9.40 4.04 22.33
C VAL A 259 8.47 4.17 23.54
N LEU A 260 7.59 3.17 23.73
CA LEU A 260 6.68 3.10 24.89
C LEU A 260 7.25 2.16 25.96
N SER A 261 7.80 1.03 25.55
CA SER A 261 8.63 0.13 26.36
C SER A 261 9.64 -0.61 25.49
N ASP A 262 10.50 -1.44 26.10
CA ASP A 262 11.45 -2.31 25.41
C ASP A 262 10.79 -3.42 24.55
N SER A 263 9.48 -3.61 24.71
CA SER A 263 8.65 -4.57 23.97
C SER A 263 7.45 -3.92 23.27
N HIS A 264 7.33 -2.58 23.30
CA HIS A 264 6.19 -1.86 22.72
C HIS A 264 6.68 -0.56 22.05
N LEU A 265 6.59 -0.54 20.73
CA LEU A 265 6.94 0.60 19.89
C LEU A 265 5.69 1.13 19.21
N LYS A 266 5.52 2.44 19.19
CA LYS A 266 4.49 3.13 18.40
C LYS A 266 5.18 3.81 17.24
N MET A 267 4.60 3.73 16.04
CA MET A 267 5.20 4.33 14.85
C MET A 267 4.16 4.99 13.95
N ARG A 268 4.63 5.93 13.15
CA ARG A 268 3.95 6.37 11.93
C ARG A 268 4.95 6.37 10.77
N VAL A 269 4.45 6.20 9.56
CA VAL A 269 5.29 6.00 8.37
C VAL A 269 4.95 6.99 7.27
N TRP A 270 5.98 7.41 6.56
CA TRP A 270 5.87 7.99 5.23
C TRP A 270 6.51 7.02 4.23
N GLU A 271 5.68 6.36 3.43
CA GLU A 271 6.12 5.35 2.47
C GLU A 271 6.54 5.99 1.14
N ARG A 272 7.64 5.47 0.59
CA ARG A 272 8.17 5.86 -0.71
C ARG A 272 7.12 5.64 -1.79
N GLY A 273 6.67 6.73 -2.42
CA GLY A 273 5.69 6.71 -3.51
C GLY A 273 4.24 6.40 -3.08
N ALA A 274 3.96 6.25 -1.78
CA ALA A 274 2.60 6.05 -1.27
C ALA A 274 2.18 7.09 -0.21
N GLY A 275 3.15 7.81 0.39
CA GLY A 275 2.88 8.85 1.37
C GLY A 275 2.54 8.29 2.76
N ALA A 276 1.69 9.00 3.50
CA ALA A 276 1.32 8.58 4.86
C ALA A 276 0.27 7.45 4.85
N THR A 277 0.73 6.20 4.85
CA THR A 277 -0.13 5.01 4.92
C THR A 277 -0.52 4.68 6.37
N LEU A 278 -1.57 3.88 6.54
CA LEU A 278 -2.04 3.47 7.88
C LEU A 278 -1.14 2.41 8.53
N ALA A 279 -0.38 1.66 7.74
CA ALA A 279 0.55 0.65 8.23
C ALA A 279 1.58 0.30 7.15
N CYS A 280 2.80 -0.07 7.54
CA CYS A 280 3.83 -0.61 6.64
C CYS A 280 4.48 -1.87 7.26
N GLY A 281 4.30 -3.03 6.62
CA GLY A 281 4.81 -4.30 7.15
C GLY A 281 6.33 -4.39 7.18
N THR A 282 7.02 -4.02 6.09
CA THR A 282 8.50 -4.00 6.07
C THR A 282 9.05 -2.91 6.99
N GLY A 283 8.37 -1.76 7.08
CA GLY A 283 8.71 -0.68 8.01
C GLY A 283 8.59 -1.08 9.47
N ALA A 284 7.56 -1.86 9.83
CA ALA A 284 7.43 -2.43 11.17
C ALA A 284 8.57 -3.40 11.51
N CYS A 285 8.96 -4.28 10.59
CA CYS A 285 10.13 -5.15 10.77
C CYS A 285 11.42 -4.34 10.95
N ALA A 286 11.66 -3.37 10.05
CA ALA A 286 12.82 -2.49 10.12
C ALA A 286 12.86 -1.70 11.45
N THR A 287 11.69 -1.28 11.97
CA THR A 287 11.54 -0.58 13.25
C THR A 287 12.06 -1.38 14.42
N VAL A 288 11.69 -2.66 14.50
CA VAL A 288 12.19 -3.54 15.56
C VAL A 288 13.70 -3.75 15.41
N VAL A 289 14.19 -3.96 14.18
CA VAL A 289 15.64 -4.12 13.92
C VAL A 289 16.42 -2.88 14.37
N ALA A 290 16.00 -1.68 13.97
CA ALA A 290 16.67 -0.44 14.36
C ALA A 290 16.61 -0.19 15.87
N ALA A 291 15.46 -0.45 16.50
CA ALA A 291 15.31 -0.33 17.94
C ALA A 291 16.29 -1.25 18.70
N VAL A 292 16.47 -2.49 18.22
CA VAL A 292 17.46 -3.42 18.78
C VAL A 292 18.89 -2.91 18.55
N LEU A 293 19.21 -2.43 17.34
CA LEU A 293 20.56 -1.91 17.02
C LEU A 293 20.96 -0.69 17.87
N GLU A 294 19.98 0.14 18.23
CA GLU A 294 20.11 1.30 19.11
C GLU A 294 19.98 0.98 20.61
N GLY A 295 19.67 -0.28 20.98
CA GLY A 295 19.49 -0.69 22.38
C GLY A 295 18.20 -0.15 23.03
N ARG A 296 17.16 0.09 22.23
CA ARG A 296 15.85 0.63 22.66
C ARG A 296 14.76 -0.44 22.81
N ALA A 297 14.98 -1.63 22.26
CA ALA A 297 14.06 -2.77 22.36
C ALA A 297 14.83 -4.08 22.57
N GLY A 298 14.17 -5.04 23.21
CA GLY A 298 14.73 -6.37 23.47
C GLY A 298 14.76 -7.26 22.21
N ARG A 299 15.66 -8.25 22.22
CA ARG A 299 15.65 -9.41 21.29
C ARG A 299 14.94 -10.58 21.97
N THR A 300 13.68 -10.44 22.35
CA THR A 300 12.90 -11.53 22.94
C THR A 300 12.48 -12.55 21.89
#